data_AF-B0LB38-F1
#
_entry.id   AF-B0LB38-F1
#
_cell.length_a   1.000
_cell.length_b   1.000
_cell.length_c   1.000
_cell.angle_alpha   90.00
_cell.angle_beta   90.00
_cell.angle_gamma   90.00
#
_symmetry.space_group_name_H-M   'P 1'
#
loop_
_entity.id
_entity.type
_entity.pdbx_description
1 polymer ?
#
loop_
_entity_poly.entity_id
_entity_poly.type
_entity_poly.pdbx_seq_one_letter_code
_entity_poly.pdbx_strand_id
1 'polypeptide(L)'
;KYRPYVGIMLFNRQGHAFIGKRFDSDSYWQMPQGGVDDGEELEQAALRELLEEVGTNKVKVITKSKDWIYYNLPEEVIPKCWNGKYSGQKQRCFLMKFYGEDKDIDINYTDH
;
A
#
# COMPACT_ATOMS: atom_id res chain seq x y z
N LYS A 1 16.44 -4.74 -11.32
CA LYS A 1 15.10 -5.37 -11.19
C LYS A 1 14.27 -4.52 -10.23
N TYR A 2 12.94 -4.45 -10.38
CA TYR A 2 12.09 -3.68 -9.46
C TYR A 2 11.29 -4.61 -8.54
N ARG A 3 11.19 -4.28 -7.25
CA ARG A 3 10.35 -5.01 -6.31
C ARG A 3 8.87 -4.65 -6.56
N PRO A 4 7.96 -5.63 -6.75
CA PRO A 4 6.55 -5.34 -6.97
C PRO A 4 5.87 -4.88 -5.69
N TYR A 5 5.12 -3.80 -5.78
CA TYR A 5 4.32 -3.22 -4.72
C TYR A 5 2.90 -2.93 -5.20
N VAL A 6 2.00 -2.81 -4.25
CA VAL A 6 0.65 -2.27 -4.42
C VAL A 6 0.49 -1.06 -3.53
N GLY A 7 -0.22 -0.03 -4.02
CA GLY A 7 -0.63 1.11 -3.22
C GLY A 7 -2.15 1.23 -3.23
N ILE A 8 -2.76 1.65 -2.13
CA ILE A 8 -4.21 1.72 -1.98
C ILE A 8 -4.64 3.18 -1.84
N MET A 9 -5.39 3.66 -2.83
CA MET A 9 -6.15 4.91 -2.72
C MET A 9 -7.52 4.60 -2.13
N LEU A 10 -7.64 4.69 -0.81
CA LEU A 10 -8.89 4.40 -0.10
C LEU A 10 -9.74 5.66 0.06
N PHE A 11 -10.93 5.68 -0.53
CA PHE A 11 -11.86 6.81 -0.44
C PHE A 11 -13.12 6.46 0.34
N ASN A 12 -13.55 7.36 1.22
CA ASN A 12 -14.83 7.24 1.91
C ASN A 12 -16.00 7.75 1.03
N ARG A 13 -17.24 7.65 1.55
CA ARG A 13 -18.44 8.06 0.81
C ARG A 13 -18.54 9.56 0.55
N GLN A 14 -17.80 10.39 1.28
CA GLN A 14 -17.73 11.84 1.07
C GLN A 14 -16.64 12.24 0.06
N GLY A 15 -15.86 11.28 -0.45
CA GLY A 15 -14.77 11.55 -1.39
C GLY A 15 -13.46 11.96 -0.72
N HIS A 16 -13.32 11.80 0.59
CA HIS A 16 -12.04 12.00 1.28
C HIS A 16 -11.15 10.77 1.12
N ALA A 17 -9.85 10.99 0.94
CA ALA A 17 -8.84 9.95 0.89
C ALA A 17 -8.29 9.67 2.30
N PHE A 18 -8.08 8.38 2.61
CA PHE A 18 -7.35 7.98 3.80
C PHE A 18 -5.85 8.23 3.61
N ILE A 19 -5.22 8.86 4.59
CA ILE A 19 -3.77 9.06 4.67
C ILE A 19 -3.32 8.68 6.09
N GLY A 20 -2.36 7.76 6.18
CA GLY A 20 -1.75 7.34 7.43
C GLY A 20 -0.48 8.11 7.73
N LYS A 21 -0.28 8.48 9.00
CA LYS A 21 0.99 9.02 9.49
C LYS A 21 1.96 7.85 9.70
N ARG A 22 3.19 7.98 9.23
CA ARG A 22 4.18 6.92 9.41
C ARG A 22 4.58 6.80 10.89
N PHE A 23 4.79 5.58 11.37
CA PHE A 23 5.22 5.33 12.75
C PHE A 23 6.65 5.85 13.03
N ASP A 24 7.48 5.95 11.99
CA ASP A 24 8.89 6.33 12.08
C ASP A 24 9.15 7.84 11.89
N SER A 25 8.11 8.65 11.68
CA SER A 25 8.25 10.09 11.48
C SER A 25 6.99 10.86 11.81
N ASP A 26 7.16 11.96 12.55
CA ASP A 26 6.04 12.85 12.85
C ASP A 26 5.58 13.72 11.68
N SER A 27 6.39 13.81 10.63
CA SER A 27 6.19 14.73 9.50
C SER A 27 5.77 14.05 8.20
N TYR A 28 5.78 12.72 8.15
CA TYR A 28 5.55 11.98 6.91
C TYR A 28 4.22 11.23 6.94
N TRP A 29 3.47 11.44 5.87
CA TRP A 29 2.12 10.93 5.67
C TRP A 29 2.08 10.20 4.33
N GLN A 30 1.39 9.06 4.28
CA GLN A 30 1.33 8.22 3.09
C GLN A 30 -0.02 7.51 2.95
N MET A 31 -0.30 7.08 1.73
CA MET A 31 -1.36 6.09 1.49
C MET A 31 -0.87 4.69 1.91
N PRO A 32 -1.79 3.76 2.25
CA PRO A 32 -1.42 2.38 2.51
C PRO A 32 -0.75 1.74 1.29
N GLN A 33 0.26 0.92 1.52
CA GLN A 33 1.02 0.26 0.47
C GLN A 33 1.83 -0.91 1.01
N GLY A 34 2.12 -1.89 0.15
CA GLY A 34 3.04 -2.93 0.54
C GLY A 34 3.46 -3.87 -0.57
N GLY A 35 4.19 -4.91 -0.17
CA GLY A 35 4.86 -5.82 -1.08
C GLY A 35 3.89 -6.79 -1.70
N VAL A 36 4.19 -7.24 -2.92
CA VAL A 36 3.49 -8.39 -3.53
C VAL A 36 4.36 -9.61 -3.33
N ASP A 37 3.79 -10.65 -2.74
CA ASP A 37 4.50 -11.91 -2.50
C ASP A 37 4.59 -12.77 -3.77
N ASP A 38 5.54 -13.71 -3.77
CA ASP A 38 5.77 -14.58 -4.92
C ASP A 38 4.54 -15.47 -5.17
N GLY A 39 3.90 -15.29 -6.33
CA GLY A 39 2.67 -16.01 -6.71
C GLY A 39 1.37 -15.36 -6.21
N GLU A 40 1.45 -14.22 -5.52
CA GLU A 40 0.29 -13.48 -5.05
C GLU A 40 -0.31 -12.61 -6.17
N GLU A 41 -1.64 -12.65 -6.32
CA GLU A 41 -2.34 -11.75 -7.23
C GLU A 41 -2.34 -10.32 -6.68
N LEU A 42 -2.20 -9.33 -7.56
CA LEU A 42 -2.08 -7.93 -7.13
C LEU A 42 -3.27 -7.43 -6.30
N GLU A 43 -4.47 -7.90 -6.59
CA GLU A 43 -5.66 -7.52 -5.83
C GLU A 43 -5.67 -8.18 -4.45
N GLN A 44 -5.17 -9.42 -4.33
CA GLN A 44 -5.01 -10.10 -3.05
C GLN A 44 -4.01 -9.36 -2.18
N ALA A 45 -2.84 -9.01 -2.74
CA ALA A 45 -1.85 -8.19 -2.06
C ALA A 45 -2.45 -6.87 -1.56
N ALA A 46 -3.21 -6.17 -2.42
CA ALA A 46 -3.78 -4.88 -2.04
C ALA A 46 -4.81 -4.98 -0.91
N LEU A 47 -5.60 -6.06 -0.86
CA LEU A 47 -6.55 -6.31 0.22
C LEU A 47 -5.86 -6.76 1.51
N ARG A 48 -4.83 -7.61 1.41
CA ARG A 48 -4.00 -8.05 2.54
C ARG A 48 -3.28 -6.86 3.18
N GLU A 49 -2.56 -6.07 2.39
CA GLU A 49 -1.83 -4.89 2.88
C GLU A 49 -2.79 -3.84 3.47
N LEU A 50 -3.99 -3.68 2.90
CA LEU A 50 -4.99 -2.80 3.50
C LEU A 50 -5.45 -3.32 4.88
N LEU A 51 -5.65 -4.63 5.02
CA LEU A 51 -6.02 -5.22 6.31
C LEU A 51 -4.88 -5.08 7.33
N GLU A 52 -3.64 -5.35 6.93
CA GLU A 52 -2.46 -5.25 7.80
C GLU A 52 -2.20 -3.81 8.25
N GLU A 53 -2.28 -2.82 7.35
CA GLU A 53 -1.93 -1.42 7.68
C GLU A 53 -3.11 -0.59 8.22
N VAL A 54 -4.35 -0.97 7.93
CA VAL A 54 -5.55 -0.16 8.23
C VAL A 54 -6.61 -0.94 9.03
N GLY A 55 -6.45 -2.26 9.18
CA GLY A 55 -7.35 -3.09 9.99
C GLY A 55 -8.74 -3.27 9.40
N THR A 56 -8.93 -3.05 8.10
CA THR A 56 -10.26 -3.05 7.48
C THR A 56 -10.36 -3.86 6.21
N ASN A 57 -11.46 -4.61 6.08
CA ASN A 57 -11.88 -5.30 4.86
C ASN A 57 -13.20 -4.75 4.30
N LYS A 58 -13.75 -3.67 4.87
CA LYS A 58 -15.04 -3.07 4.47
C LYS A 58 -14.90 -2.18 3.23
N VAL A 59 -14.35 -2.75 2.17
CA VAL A 59 -14.00 -2.05 0.93
C VAL A 59 -14.55 -2.73 -0.31
N LYS A 60 -14.65 -1.95 -1.39
CA LYS A 60 -14.81 -2.46 -2.74
C LYS A 60 -13.66 -1.96 -3.61
N VAL A 61 -13.00 -2.87 -4.29
CA VAL A 61 -12.05 -2.53 -5.35
C VAL A 61 -12.82 -1.94 -6.53
N ILE A 62 -12.47 -0.72 -6.95
CA ILE A 62 -13.12 -0.02 -8.05
C ILE A 62 -12.34 -0.24 -9.34
N THR A 63 -11.03 -0.01 -9.29
CA THR A 63 -10.13 -0.19 -10.42
C THR A 63 -8.67 -0.20 -9.94
N LYS A 64 -7.75 -0.44 -10.87
CA LYS A 64 -6.31 -0.27 -10.66
C LYS A 64 -5.70 0.59 -11.76
N SER A 65 -4.54 1.18 -11.50
CA SER A 65 -3.79 1.96 -12.48
C SER A 65 -3.56 1.13 -13.75
N LYS A 66 -3.63 1.76 -14.93
CA LYS A 66 -3.40 1.10 -16.23
C LYS A 66 -1.97 0.66 -16.43
N ASP A 67 -1.04 1.41 -15.84
CA ASP A 67 0.39 1.18 -15.93
C ASP A 67 1.03 1.01 -14.56
N TRP A 68 2.24 0.44 -14.57
CA TRP A 68 3.12 0.39 -13.41
C TRP A 68 3.75 1.77 -13.21
N ILE A 69 3.83 2.21 -11.97
CA ILE A 69 4.58 3.40 -11.58
C ILE A 69 5.94 2.94 -11.06
N TYR A 70 7.02 3.49 -11.60
CA TYR A 70 8.37 3.08 -11.24
C TYR A 70 9.03 4.15 -10.37
N TYR A 71 9.64 3.71 -9.27
CA TYR A 71 10.47 4.54 -8.43
C TYR A 71 11.87 3.94 -8.37
N ASN A 72 12.87 4.71 -8.78
CA ASN A 72 14.26 4.33 -8.71
C ASN A 72 14.81 4.69 -7.34
N LEU A 73 15.52 3.75 -6.72
CA LEU A 73 16.35 4.11 -5.58
C LEU A 73 17.60 4.86 -6.07
N PRO A 74 18.12 5.82 -5.27
CA PRO A 74 19.46 6.36 -5.49
C PRO A 74 20.50 5.23 -5.50
N GLU A 75 21.52 5.32 -6.36
CA GLU A 75 22.50 4.24 -6.57
C GLU A 75 23.23 3.85 -5.27
N GLU A 76 23.51 4.82 -4.42
CA GLU A 76 24.15 4.65 -3.11
C GLU A 76 23.26 3.95 -2.06
N VAL A 77 21.95 3.88 -2.31
CA VAL A 77 20.97 3.21 -1.44
C VAL A 77 20.75 1.76 -1.86
N ILE A 78 20.93 1.42 -3.14
CA ILE A 78 20.67 0.08 -3.68
C ILE A 78 21.39 -1.03 -2.88
N PRO A 79 22.71 -0.94 -2.59
CA PRO A 79 23.39 -2.01 -1.85
C PRO A 79 22.88 -2.20 -0.42
N LYS A 80 22.26 -1.17 0.17
CA LYS A 80 21.75 -1.16 1.54
C LYS A 80 20.33 -1.72 1.64
N CYS A 81 19.58 -1.75 0.54
CA CYS A 81 18.20 -2.22 0.49
C CYS A 81 18.10 -3.57 -0.22
N TRP A 82 17.31 -4.50 0.34
CA TRP A 82 17.03 -5.82 -0.27
C TRP A 82 18.27 -6.57 -0.75
N ASN A 83 19.40 -6.42 -0.04
CA ASN A 83 20.70 -7.00 -0.40
C ASN A 83 21.14 -6.68 -1.85
N GLY A 84 20.79 -5.50 -2.37
CA GLY A 84 21.11 -5.08 -3.74
C GLY A 84 20.29 -5.81 -4.84
N LYS A 85 19.29 -6.62 -4.48
CA LYS A 85 18.49 -7.40 -5.44
C LYS A 85 17.64 -6.52 -6.35
N TYR A 86 17.20 -5.36 -5.84
CA TYR A 86 16.29 -4.46 -6.55
C TYR A 86 16.84 -3.04 -6.62
N SER A 87 16.68 -2.43 -7.80
CA SER A 87 17.08 -1.05 -8.11
C SER A 87 16.00 -0.02 -7.77
N GLY A 88 14.87 -0.47 -7.21
CA GLY A 88 13.68 0.35 -7.05
C GLY A 88 12.42 -0.46 -6.81
N GLN A 89 11.30 0.24 -6.76
CA GLN A 89 9.96 -0.34 -6.67
C GLN A 89 9.19 -0.11 -7.98
N LYS A 90 8.32 -1.06 -8.31
CA LYS A 90 7.25 -0.86 -9.30
C LYS A 90 5.92 -1.03 -8.59
N GLN A 91 5.02 -0.08 -8.72
CA GLN A 91 3.76 -0.06 -7.99
C GLN A 91 2.56 -0.10 -8.94
N ARG A 92 1.54 -0.87 -8.57
CA ARG A 92 0.17 -0.73 -9.10
C ARG A 92 -0.70 -0.09 -8.04
N CYS A 93 -1.36 1.01 -8.37
CA CYS A 93 -2.27 1.68 -7.45
C CYS A 93 -3.69 1.16 -7.63
N PHE A 94 -4.34 0.76 -6.54
CA PHE A 94 -5.73 0.35 -6.50
C PHE A 94 -6.59 1.49 -5.96
N LEU A 95 -7.67 1.81 -6.66
CA LEU A 95 -8.71 2.69 -6.15
C LEU A 95 -9.73 1.84 -5.42
N MET A 96 -9.93 2.11 -4.14
CA MET A 96 -10.87 1.39 -3.29
C MET A 96 -11.86 2.35 -2.65
N LYS A 97 -13.12 1.90 -2.53
CA LYS A 97 -14.14 2.62 -1.81
C LYS A 97 -14.38 1.97 -0.45
N PHE A 98 -14.26 2.75 0.61
CA PHE A 98 -14.58 2.38 1.98
C PHE A 98 -16.08 2.55 2.24
N TYR A 99 -16.71 1.53 2.81
CA TYR A 99 -18.14 1.55 3.13
C TYR A 99 -18.44 1.39 4.62
N GLY A 100 -17.40 1.23 5.46
CA GLY A 100 -17.50 1.20 6.91
C GLY A 100 -17.57 2.60 7.54
N GLU A 101 -17.31 2.63 8.84
CA GLU A 101 -17.24 3.80 9.70
C GLU A 101 -15.83 3.91 10.31
N ASP A 102 -15.48 5.07 10.89
CA ASP A 102 -14.13 5.30 11.45
C ASP A 102 -13.72 4.26 12.51
N LYS A 103 -14.68 3.68 13.24
CA LYS A 103 -14.45 2.59 14.21
C LYS A 103 -14.04 1.25 13.58
N ASP A 104 -14.22 1.12 12.26
CA ASP A 104 -13.83 -0.06 11.49
C ASP A 104 -12.41 0.05 10.91
N ILE A 105 -11.66 1.09 11.32
CA ILE A 105 -10.24 1.28 11.03
C ILE A 105 -9.47 0.99 12.32
N ASP A 106 -8.50 0.10 12.23
CA ASP A 106 -7.58 -0.22 13.31
C ASP A 106 -6.15 -0.25 12.77
N ILE A 107 -5.41 0.84 13.00
CA ILE A 107 -4.00 0.96 12.58
C ILE A 107 -3.04 0.15 13.47
N ASN A 108 -3.54 -0.48 14.53
CA ASN A 108 -2.78 -1.39 15.37
C ASN A 108 -3.20 -2.86 15.13
N TYR A 109 -3.91 -3.12 14.03
CA TYR A 109 -4.32 -4.47 13.68
C TYR A 109 -3.09 -5.40 13.60
N THR A 110 -3.11 -6.46 14.39
CA THR A 110 -2.18 -7.58 14.26
C THR A 110 -2.99 -8.84 13.97
N ASP A 111 -2.72 -9.47 12.83
CA ASP A 111 -3.00 -10.90 12.70
C ASP A 111 -1.96 -11.58 13.60
N HIS A 112 -2.37 -11.90 14.84
CA HIS A 112 -1.67 -12.56 15.96
C HIS A 112 -1.64 -11.75 17.26
#